data_AF-A0AAP6LF35-F1
#
_entry.id   AF-A0AAP6LF35-F1
#
_cell.length_a   1.000
_cell.length_b   1.000
_cell.length_c   1.000
_cell.angle_alpha   90.00
_cell.angle_beta   90.00
_cell.angle_gamma   90.00
#
_symmetry.space_group_name_H-M   'P 1'
#
loop_
_entity.id
_entity.type
_entity.pdbx_description
1 polymer ?
#
loop_
_entity_poly.entity_id
_entity_poly.type
_entity_poly.pdbx_seq_one_letter_code
_entity_poly.pdbx_strand_id
1 'polypeptide(L)'
;MSIFIIRGPEASGQLIRTAQPLPAPVLKALVHRAIDAGTTVAIRACGSEQELLDALRVADHSRGEVTLLDPGACVGSTRLQRLLPHLHNVYVEVHDDDAGAPEDCLPADVGQRIGVAHGYCAQSYMHALEIALDHLGCSEVGCRVGT
;
A
#
# COMPACT_ATOMS: atom_id res chain seq x y z
N MET A 1 14.79 5.33 -4.75
CA MET A 1 13.33 5.10 -4.80
C MET A 1 12.92 4.59 -3.44
N SER A 2 11.72 4.90 -2.98
CA SER A 2 11.19 4.35 -1.74
C SER A 2 9.79 3.78 -1.96
N ILE A 3 9.39 2.91 -1.04
CA ILE A 3 8.07 2.30 -0.99
C ILE A 3 7.42 2.71 0.32
N PHE A 4 6.24 3.31 0.24
CA PHE A 4 5.45 3.65 1.43
C PHE A 4 4.40 2.59 1.68
N ILE A 5 4.36 2.03 2.88
CA ILE A 5 3.27 1.18 3.34
C ILE A 5 2.37 2.04 4.22
N ILE A 6 1.17 2.34 3.73
CA ILE A 6 0.20 3.16 4.43
C ILE A 6 -0.99 2.28 4.78
N ARG A 7 -1.22 2.10 6.08
CA ARG A 7 -2.28 1.26 6.62
C ARG A 7 -3.38 2.13 7.22
N GLY A 8 -4.59 1.92 6.75
CA GLY A 8 -5.80 2.58 7.21
C GLY A 8 -6.21 2.14 8.60
N PRO A 9 -7.27 2.74 9.14
CA PRO A 9 -7.80 2.33 10.41
C PRO A 9 -8.65 1.05 10.26
N GLU A 10 -8.65 0.24 11.30
CA GLU A 10 -9.39 -1.03 11.37
C GLU A 10 -10.73 -0.85 12.06
N ALA A 11 -11.77 -1.49 11.52
CA ALA A 11 -13.07 -1.56 12.16
C ALA A 11 -13.13 -2.77 13.10
N SER A 12 -13.26 -2.53 14.40
CA SER A 12 -13.53 -3.56 15.40
C SER A 12 -14.91 -3.31 16.02
N GLY A 13 -15.94 -3.90 15.43
CA GLY A 13 -17.34 -3.64 15.79
C GLY A 13 -17.74 -2.20 15.45
N GLN A 14 -18.18 -1.42 16.45
CA GLN A 14 -18.50 0.00 16.27
C GLN A 14 -17.31 0.96 16.45
N LEU A 15 -16.12 0.42 16.75
CA LEU A 15 -14.94 1.24 17.04
C LEU A 15 -13.95 1.22 15.88
N ILE A 16 -13.52 2.41 15.48
CA ILE A 16 -12.40 2.62 14.56
C ILE A 16 -11.12 2.71 15.37
N ARG A 17 -10.10 1.92 15.03
CA ARG A 17 -8.81 1.89 15.71
C ARG A 17 -7.66 1.96 14.71
N THR A 18 -6.49 2.37 15.16
CA THR A 18 -5.25 2.18 14.40
C THR A 18 -5.02 0.70 14.11
N ALA A 19 -4.59 0.36 12.90
CA ALA A 19 -4.18 -1.00 12.55
C ALA A 19 -3.15 -1.55 13.55
N GLN A 20 -3.29 -2.84 13.88
CA GLN A 20 -2.30 -3.50 14.72
C GLN A 20 -0.94 -3.51 14.01
N PRO A 21 0.18 -3.39 14.76
CA PRO A 21 1.50 -3.50 14.15
C PRO A 21 1.65 -4.81 13.37
N LEU A 22 2.32 -4.75 12.22
CA LEU A 22 2.65 -5.97 11.47
C LEU A 22 3.46 -6.92 12.36
N PRO A 23 3.26 -8.25 12.23
CA PRO A 23 4.08 -9.22 12.94
C PRO A 23 5.57 -8.99 12.67
N ALA A 24 6.38 -9.00 13.73
CA ALA A 24 7.82 -8.70 13.62
C ALA A 24 8.56 -9.54 12.55
N PRO A 25 8.26 -10.83 12.33
CA PRO A 25 8.88 -11.60 11.24
C PRO A 25 8.56 -11.04 9.85
N VAL A 26 7.33 -10.59 9.61
CA VAL A 26 6.90 -9.99 8.34
C VAL A 26 7.58 -8.64 8.14
N LEU A 27 7.60 -7.79 9.18
CA LEU A 27 8.28 -6.51 9.13
C LEU A 27 9.77 -6.67 8.78
N LYS A 28 10.44 -7.64 9.41
CA LYS A 28 11.84 -7.96 9.13
C LYS A 28 12.04 -8.42 7.68
N ALA A 29 11.15 -9.27 7.17
CA ALA A 29 11.20 -9.74 5.80
C ALA A 29 11.00 -8.61 4.78
N LEU A 30 10.03 -7.72 5.01
CA LEU A 30 9.78 -6.53 4.16
C LEU A 30 11.02 -5.65 4.06
N VAL A 31 11.63 -5.33 5.21
CA VAL A 31 12.82 -4.48 5.27
C VAL A 31 14.01 -5.14 4.58
N HIS A 32 14.27 -6.42 4.87
CA HIS A 32 15.37 -7.15 4.22
C HIS A 32 15.19 -7.19 2.70
N ARG A 33 13.99 -7.51 2.24
CA ARG A 33 13.70 -7.61 0.80
C ARG A 33 13.84 -6.26 0.09
N ALA A 34 13.36 -5.18 0.70
CA ALA A 34 13.54 -3.83 0.19
C ALA A 34 15.02 -3.46 0.06
N ILE A 35 15.83 -3.75 1.09
CA ILE A 35 17.28 -3.51 1.07
C ILE A 35 17.96 -4.32 -0.03
N ASP A 36 17.61 -5.61 -0.17
CA ASP A 36 18.16 -6.48 -1.21
C ASP A 36 17.85 -5.96 -2.62
N ALA A 37 16.71 -5.28 -2.80
CA ALA A 37 16.31 -4.63 -4.04
C ALA A 37 16.86 -3.19 -4.20
N GLY A 38 17.66 -2.68 -3.26
CA GLY A 38 18.22 -1.33 -3.31
C GLY A 38 17.21 -0.22 -3.08
N THR A 39 16.06 -0.51 -2.46
CA THR A 39 15.03 0.46 -2.10
C THR A 39 14.87 0.57 -0.58
N THR A 40 14.05 1.52 -0.13
CA THR A 40 13.70 1.68 1.29
C THR A 40 12.21 1.52 1.48
N VAL A 41 11.81 1.06 2.67
CA VAL A 41 10.40 0.94 3.07
C VAL A 41 10.14 1.81 4.28
N ALA A 42 9.10 2.63 4.20
CA ALA A 42 8.57 3.39 5.33
C ALA A 42 7.13 2.95 5.60
N ILE A 43 6.79 2.73 6.87
CA ILE A 43 5.47 2.23 7.27
C ILE A 43 4.76 3.27 8.13
N ARG A 44 3.50 3.53 7.82
CA ARG A 44 2.62 4.42 8.60
C ARG A 44 1.28 3.74 8.85
N ALA A 45 0.94 3.55 10.12
CA ALA A 45 -0.39 3.14 10.54
C ALA A 45 -1.22 4.39 10.90
N CYS A 46 -2.41 4.51 10.30
CA CYS A 46 -3.31 5.64 10.47
C CYS A 46 -4.47 5.25 11.40
N GLY A 47 -4.81 6.13 12.35
CA GLY A 47 -5.92 5.93 13.29
C GLY A 47 -7.25 6.50 12.80
N SER A 48 -7.25 7.22 11.69
CA SER A 48 -8.44 7.82 11.12
C SER A 48 -8.34 7.95 9.59
N GLU A 49 -9.48 8.12 8.94
CA GLU A 49 -9.56 8.44 7.51
C GLU A 49 -8.75 9.71 7.18
N GLN A 50 -8.81 10.75 8.03
CA GLN A 50 -8.08 11.98 7.77
C GLN A 50 -6.55 11.75 7.76
N GLU A 51 -6.04 10.99 8.74
CA GLU A 51 -4.62 10.64 8.78
C GLU A 51 -4.19 9.82 7.57
N LEU A 52 -5.06 8.92 7.07
CA LEU A 52 -4.83 8.13 5.86
C LEU A 52 -4.71 9.03 4.63
N LEU A 53 -5.67 9.95 4.44
CA LEU A 53 -5.66 10.89 3.31
C LEU A 53 -4.44 11.81 3.35
N ASP A 54 -4.02 12.26 4.53
CA ASP A 54 -2.84 13.10 4.68
C ASP A 54 -1.54 12.32 4.46
N ALA A 55 -1.46 11.07 4.92
CA ALA A 55 -0.34 10.19 4.62
C ALA A 55 -0.18 9.95 3.12
N LEU A 56 -1.28 9.70 2.41
CA LEU A 56 -1.29 9.52 0.95
C LEU A 56 -0.79 10.75 0.22
N ARG A 57 -1.24 11.95 0.63
CA ARG A 57 -0.75 13.21 0.05
C ARG A 57 0.73 13.40 0.29
N VAL A 58 1.24 13.09 1.49
CA VAL A 58 2.66 13.19 1.80
C VAL A 58 3.48 12.23 0.95
N ALA A 59 3.04 10.98 0.79
CA ALA A 59 3.70 10.00 -0.07
C ALA A 59 3.73 10.46 -1.54
N ASP A 60 2.67 11.11 -2.03
CA ASP A 60 2.58 11.61 -3.41
C ASP A 60 3.54 12.77 -3.74
N HIS A 61 4.11 13.45 -2.73
CA HIS A 61 5.08 14.54 -2.99
C HIS A 61 6.38 14.00 -3.61
N SER A 62 6.70 12.72 -3.41
CA SER A 62 7.84 12.06 -3.99
C SER A 62 7.41 11.28 -5.23
N ARG A 63 7.53 11.91 -6.41
CA ARG A 63 7.10 11.30 -7.68
C ARG A 63 7.92 10.07 -8.04
N GLY A 64 7.23 9.06 -8.59
CA GLY A 64 7.85 7.81 -9.07
C GLY A 64 8.07 6.78 -7.97
N GLU A 65 7.47 7.00 -6.80
CA GLU A 65 7.47 6.05 -5.70
C GLU A 65 6.18 5.21 -5.74
N VAL A 66 6.24 4.02 -5.15
CA VAL A 66 5.10 3.09 -5.10
C VAL A 66 4.54 3.05 -3.69
N THR A 67 3.22 3.12 -3.57
CA THR A 67 2.52 2.99 -2.28
C THR A 67 1.89 1.61 -2.15
N LEU A 68 2.16 0.90 -1.06
CA LEU A 68 1.32 -0.22 -0.62
C LEU A 68 0.21 0.37 0.25
N LEU A 69 -1.00 0.43 -0.29
CA LEU A 69 -2.16 0.99 0.37
C LEU A 69 -3.02 -0.13 0.94
N ASP A 70 -3.12 -0.14 2.25
CA ASP A 70 -4.11 -0.92 2.98
C ASP A 70 -5.20 0.06 3.44
N PRO A 71 -6.40 0.06 2.85
CA PRO A 71 -7.45 1.02 3.17
C PRO A 71 -8.18 0.70 4.49
N GLY A 72 -8.11 -0.53 5.01
CA GLY A 72 -8.90 -1.01 6.13
C GLY A 72 -10.38 -0.61 6.04
N ALA A 73 -10.93 -0.08 7.15
CA ALA A 73 -12.30 0.41 7.24
C ALA A 73 -12.65 1.56 6.27
N CYS A 74 -11.66 2.16 5.60
CA CYS A 74 -11.86 3.24 4.63
C CYS A 74 -12.08 2.74 3.19
N VAL A 75 -12.18 1.44 2.94
CA VAL A 75 -12.39 0.91 1.57
C VAL A 75 -13.65 1.48 0.90
N GLY A 76 -14.74 1.66 1.66
CA GLY A 76 -15.98 2.29 1.19
C GLY A 76 -15.97 3.82 1.18
N SER A 77 -14.86 4.48 1.53
CA SER A 77 -14.81 5.93 1.64
C SER A 77 -14.88 6.64 0.29
N THR A 78 -15.92 7.45 0.12
CA THR A 78 -16.03 8.37 -1.03
C THR A 78 -14.95 9.45 -1.04
N ARG A 79 -14.33 9.76 0.11
CA ARG A 79 -13.23 10.74 0.18
C ARG A 79 -11.94 10.13 -0.33
N LEU A 80 -11.65 8.89 0.08
CA LEU A 80 -10.50 8.13 -0.41
C LEU A 80 -10.62 7.88 -1.92
N GLN A 81 -11.77 7.38 -2.37
CA GLN A 81 -12.02 7.10 -3.79
C GLN A 81 -11.93 8.35 -4.67
N ARG A 82 -12.26 9.54 -4.12
CA ARG A 82 -12.04 10.82 -4.83
C ARG A 82 -10.60 11.29 -4.78
N LEU A 83 -9.83 10.97 -3.74
CA LEU A 83 -8.43 11.39 -3.64
C LEU A 83 -7.53 10.61 -4.60
N LEU A 84 -7.67 9.28 -4.63
CA LEU A 84 -6.76 8.38 -5.36
C LEU A 84 -6.55 8.74 -6.86
N PRO A 85 -7.58 9.15 -7.64
CA PRO A 85 -7.40 9.60 -9.02
C PRO A 85 -6.53 10.85 -9.20
N HIS A 86 -6.34 11.63 -8.14
CA HIS A 86 -5.52 12.85 -8.18
C HIS A 86 -4.07 12.61 -7.74
N LEU A 87 -3.73 11.41 -7.29
CA LEU A 87 -2.36 11.04 -6.92
C LEU A 87 -1.58 10.62 -8.17
N HIS A 88 -0.31 11.03 -8.21
CA HIS A 88 0.62 10.71 -9.27
C HIS A 88 1.25 9.33 -9.06
N ASN A 89 1.46 8.94 -7.81
CA ASN A 89 2.10 7.68 -7.47
C ASN A 89 1.14 6.51 -7.69
N VAL A 90 1.69 5.43 -8.25
CA VAL A 90 0.97 4.16 -8.38
C VAL A 90 0.86 3.49 -7.01
N TYR A 91 -0.13 2.63 -6.87
CA TYR A 91 -0.30 1.87 -5.64
C TYR A 91 -0.67 0.41 -5.86
N VAL A 92 -0.24 -0.43 -4.92
CA VAL A 92 -0.72 -1.80 -4.77
C VAL A 92 -1.67 -1.80 -3.58
N GLU A 93 -2.88 -2.31 -3.78
CA GLU A 93 -3.83 -2.48 -2.69
C GLU A 93 -3.49 -3.74 -1.89
N VAL A 94 -3.55 -3.65 -0.56
CA VAL A 94 -3.18 -4.74 0.34
C VAL A 94 -4.24 -4.93 1.40
N HIS A 95 -4.61 -6.17 1.65
CA HIS A 95 -5.50 -6.55 2.75
C HIS A 95 -4.82 -7.60 3.62
N ASP A 96 -5.01 -7.52 4.93
CA ASP A 96 -4.55 -8.53 5.88
C ASP A 96 -5.65 -9.56 6.23
N ASP A 97 -6.60 -9.70 5.32
CA ASP A 97 -7.68 -10.68 5.33
C ASP A 97 -7.18 -12.12 5.13
N ASP A 98 -7.94 -13.06 5.70
CA ASP A 98 -7.77 -14.49 5.47
C ASP A 98 -8.53 -14.87 4.18
N ALA A 99 -7.98 -15.80 3.39
CA ALA A 99 -8.63 -16.29 2.17
C ALA A 99 -10.06 -16.84 2.40
N GLY A 100 -10.38 -17.26 3.62
CA GLY A 100 -11.72 -17.71 4.01
C GLY A 100 -12.74 -16.60 4.27
N ALA A 101 -12.31 -15.34 4.38
CA ALA A 101 -13.18 -14.19 4.65
C ALA A 101 -12.60 -12.91 4.02
N PRO A 102 -12.70 -12.76 2.70
CA PRO A 102 -12.06 -11.66 2.00
C PRO A 102 -12.72 -10.32 2.31
N GLU A 103 -11.90 -9.27 2.40
CA GLU A 103 -12.36 -7.89 2.52
C GLU A 103 -12.87 -7.34 1.19
N ASP A 104 -13.74 -6.33 1.28
CA ASP A 104 -14.10 -5.53 0.10
C ASP A 104 -12.86 -4.79 -0.40
N CYS A 105 -12.66 -4.77 -1.73
CA CYS A 105 -11.61 -3.98 -2.36
C CYS A 105 -12.15 -2.64 -2.86
N LEU A 106 -11.25 -1.67 -3.06
CA LEU A 106 -11.54 -0.44 -3.78
C LEU A 106 -12.00 -0.76 -5.22
N PRO A 107 -12.85 0.10 -5.82
CA PRO A 107 -13.23 -0.05 -7.21
C PRO A 107 -12.01 -0.10 -8.14
N ALA A 108 -12.04 -0.95 -9.15
CA ALA A 108 -10.85 -1.28 -9.93
C ALA A 108 -10.30 -0.16 -10.81
N ASP A 109 -11.12 0.85 -11.08
CA ASP A 109 -10.84 2.01 -11.90
C ASP A 109 -10.46 3.26 -11.07
N VAL A 110 -10.27 3.11 -9.77
CA VAL A 110 -9.89 4.21 -8.88
C VAL A 110 -8.38 4.37 -8.82
N GLY A 111 -7.89 5.56 -9.20
CA GLY A 111 -6.46 5.88 -9.12
C GLY A 111 -5.59 5.05 -10.07
N GLN A 112 -4.30 4.97 -9.74
CA GLN A 112 -3.31 4.22 -10.51
C GLN A 112 -2.96 2.89 -9.81
N ARG A 113 -3.96 2.02 -9.66
CA ARG A 113 -3.77 0.71 -9.02
C ARG A 113 -3.06 -0.25 -9.96
N ILE A 114 -1.92 -0.80 -9.54
CA ILE A 114 -1.12 -1.73 -10.34
C ILE A 114 -1.26 -3.20 -9.88
N GLY A 115 -1.91 -3.44 -8.74
CA GLY A 115 -2.18 -4.78 -8.24
C GLY A 115 -3.00 -4.78 -6.95
N VAL A 116 -3.45 -5.98 -6.55
CA VAL A 116 -4.13 -6.24 -5.28
C VAL A 116 -3.50 -7.48 -4.66
N ALA A 117 -3.15 -7.42 -3.37
CA ALA A 117 -2.63 -8.54 -2.59
C ALA A 117 -3.52 -8.78 -1.37
N HIS A 118 -4.15 -9.94 -1.31
CA HIS A 118 -5.12 -10.29 -0.26
C HIS A 118 -5.17 -11.81 -0.04
N GLY A 119 -5.78 -12.24 1.06
CA GLY A 119 -6.00 -13.66 1.39
C GLY A 119 -4.82 -14.39 2.02
N TYR A 120 -3.72 -13.70 2.32
CA TYR A 120 -2.53 -14.27 2.97
C TYR A 120 -2.23 -13.59 4.32
N CYS A 121 -3.22 -12.96 4.94
CA CYS A 121 -3.07 -12.19 6.16
C CYS A 121 -1.90 -11.19 6.04
N ALA A 122 -1.06 -11.07 7.08
CA ALA A 122 0.12 -10.22 7.03
C ALA A 122 1.16 -10.60 5.94
N GLN A 123 1.08 -11.76 5.29
CA GLN A 123 1.95 -12.08 4.16
C GLN A 123 1.53 -11.38 2.86
N SER A 124 0.30 -10.86 2.78
CA SER A 124 -0.16 -10.05 1.65
C SER A 124 0.75 -8.84 1.41
N TYR A 125 1.34 -8.24 2.46
CA TYR A 125 2.30 -7.15 2.31
C TYR A 125 3.60 -7.58 1.62
N MET A 126 4.08 -8.81 1.84
CA MET A 126 5.23 -9.32 1.11
C MET A 126 4.90 -9.50 -0.37
N HIS A 127 3.72 -10.04 -0.68
CA HIS A 127 3.29 -10.18 -2.06
C HIS A 127 3.14 -8.81 -2.75
N ALA A 128 2.53 -7.85 -2.07
CA ALA A 128 2.39 -6.49 -2.55
C ALA A 128 3.74 -5.80 -2.78
N LEU A 129 4.72 -6.06 -1.91
CA LEU A 129 6.08 -5.56 -2.08
C LEU A 129 6.71 -6.10 -3.37
N GLU A 130 6.57 -7.39 -3.68
CA GLU A 130 7.10 -7.94 -4.93
C GLU A 130 6.46 -7.28 -6.16
N ILE A 131 5.13 -7.07 -6.16
CA ILE A 131 4.44 -6.35 -7.25
C ILE A 131 5.01 -4.93 -7.42
N ALA A 132 5.24 -4.22 -6.31
CA ALA A 132 5.82 -2.89 -6.33
C ALA A 132 7.27 -2.88 -6.85
N LEU A 133 8.08 -3.84 -6.42
CA LEU A 133 9.47 -4.00 -6.86
C LEU A 133 9.56 -4.33 -8.36
N ASP A 134 8.71 -5.22 -8.86
CA ASP A 134 8.64 -5.56 -10.28
C ASP A 134 8.28 -4.32 -11.11
N HIS A 135 7.35 -3.49 -10.62
CA HIS A 135 6.98 -2.23 -11.29
C HIS A 135 8.13 -1.21 -11.31
N LEU A 136 8.85 -1.06 -10.19
CA LEU A 136 10.04 -0.20 -10.12
C LEU A 136 11.13 -0.68 -11.09
N GLY A 137 11.41 -1.98 -11.12
CA GLY A 137 12.40 -2.57 -12.03
C GLY A 137 12.02 -2.42 -13.51
N CYS A 138 10.74 -2.57 -13.85
CA CYS A 138 10.27 -2.32 -15.22
C CYS A 138 10.43 -0.84 -15.64
N SER A 139 10.18 0.08 -14.71
CA SER A 139 10.32 1.52 -14.94
C SER A 139 11.78 1.94 -15.14
N GLU A 140 12.72 1.30 -14.45
CA GLU A 140 14.17 1.55 -14.62
C GLU A 140 14.72 1.07 -15.97
N VAL A 141 14.19 -0.04 -16.49
CA VAL A 141 14.59 -0.59 -17.80
C VAL A 141 14.08 0.30 -18.95
N GLY A 142 12.87 0.87 -18.81
CA GLY A 142 12.30 1.81 -19.78
C GLY A 142 13.12 3.10 -19.95
N CYS A 143 13.84 3.54 -18.91
CA CYS A 143 14.71 4.72 -18.97
C CYS A 143 16.11 4.46 -19.55
N ARG A 144 16.50 3.19 -19.78
CA ARG A 144 17.85 2.83 -20.24
C ARG A 144 17.98 2.56 -21.75
N VAL A 145 16.91 2.71 -22.53
CA VAL A 145 16.97 2.62 -24.00
C VAL A 145 16.95 4.04 -24.58
N GLY A 146 18.10 4.71 -24.56
CA GLY A 146 18.19 6.07 -25.09
C GLY A 146 19.52 6.76 -24.90
N THR A 147 20.63 6.17 -25.36
CA THR A 147 21.77 6.86 -25.99
C THR A 147 22.58 5.86 -26.80
#